data_AF-A0A7S3RNB8-F1
#
_entry.id   AF-A0A7S3RNB8-F1
#
_cell.length_a   1.000
_cell.length_b   1.000
_cell.length_c   1.000
_cell.angle_alpha   90.00
_cell.angle_beta   90.00
_cell.angle_gamma   90.00
#
_symmetry.space_group_name_H-M   'P 1'
#
loop_
_entity.id
_entity.type
_entity.pdbx_description
1 polymer ?
#
loop_
_entity_poly.entity_id
_entity_poly.type
_entity_poly.pdbx_seq_one_letter_code
_entity_poly.pdbx_strand_id
1 'polypeptide(L)'
;MSTTQDLLLASPDLNTQLVLGLLQAVAWWVITRTLGALIAQSFSTKAWRDRWLALCKSTNERSYGVFFDDDVEHFHMATNMLAVGFQHAVGGALCLPSALGFASPLAFALARHGALCEVGWELQDVAVRLTQLLFGGKV
;
A
#
# COMPACT_ATOMS: atom_id res chain seq x y z
N MET A 1 9.13 3.08 26.89
CA MET A 1 9.12 4.11 25.83
C MET A 1 10.12 3.66 24.78
N SER A 2 9.74 3.55 23.51
CA SER A 2 10.67 3.17 22.45
C SER A 2 11.69 4.27 22.22
N THR A 3 12.97 3.93 22.14
CA THR A 3 14.01 4.89 21.77
C THR A 3 14.00 5.12 20.25
N THR A 4 14.66 6.19 19.79
CA THR A 4 14.86 6.42 18.34
C THR A 4 15.58 5.24 17.68
N GLN A 5 16.55 4.64 18.37
CA GLN A 5 17.27 3.47 17.88
C GLN A 5 16.35 2.26 17.73
N ASP A 6 15.41 2.06 18.66
CA ASP A 6 14.43 0.98 18.57
C ASP A 6 13.53 1.13 17.35
N LEU A 7 13.07 2.35 17.08
CA LEU A 7 12.25 2.65 15.90
C LEU A 7 13.03 2.41 14.60
N LEU A 8 14.29 2.88 14.53
CA LEU A 8 15.14 2.68 13.35
C LEU A 8 15.44 1.20 13.09
N LEU A 9 15.68 0.41 14.13
CA LEU A 9 15.96 -1.02 14.01
C LEU A 9 14.69 -1.89 14.02
N ALA A 10 13.50 -1.27 14.08
CA ALA A 10 12.23 -1.95 14.26
C ALA A 10 12.31 -3.02 15.35
N SER A 11 12.76 -2.66 16.57
CA SER A 11 12.89 -3.61 17.69
C SER A 11 11.64 -4.49 17.82
N PRO A 12 11.80 -5.80 18.09
CA PRO A 12 10.70 -6.78 18.02
C PRO A 12 9.76 -6.73 19.24
N ASP A 13 9.71 -5.61 19.95
CA ASP A 13 8.79 -5.41 21.06
C ASP A 13 7.48 -4.77 20.59
N LEU A 14 6.38 -5.08 21.27
CA LEU A 14 5.04 -4.64 20.89
C LEU A 14 4.92 -3.12 20.76
N ASN A 15 5.52 -2.35 21.68
CA ASN A 15 5.38 -0.89 21.67
C ASN A 15 6.01 -0.29 20.42
N THR A 16 7.22 -0.72 20.08
CA THR A 16 7.91 -0.27 18.88
C THR A 16 7.16 -0.66 17.61
N GLN A 17 6.66 -1.89 17.53
CA GLN A 17 5.89 -2.36 16.36
C GLN A 17 4.57 -1.61 16.19
N LEU A 18 3.85 -1.30 17.28
CA LEU A 18 2.62 -0.50 17.25
C LEU A 18 2.89 0.93 16.77
N VAL A 19 3.91 1.58 17.32
CA VAL A 19 4.28 2.95 16.91
C VAL A 19 4.67 2.97 15.44
N LEU A 20 5.51 2.03 15.00
CA LEU A 20 5.90 1.95 13.58
C LEU A 20 4.73 1.61 12.68
N GLY A 21 3.82 0.71 13.10
CA GLY A 21 2.61 0.39 12.33
C GLY A 21 1.73 1.61 12.09
N LEU A 22 1.53 2.45 13.11
CA LEU A 22 0.79 3.71 12.97
C LEU A 22 1.52 4.71 12.07
N LEU A 23 2.85 4.84 12.19
CA LEU A 23 3.64 5.70 11.32
C LEU A 23 3.59 5.25 9.86
N GLN A 24 3.68 3.95 9.61
CA GLN A 24 3.55 3.35 8.28
C GLN A 24 2.13 3.58 7.73
N ALA A 25 1.08 3.44 8.54
CA ALA A 25 -0.29 3.72 8.12
C ALA A 25 -0.46 5.17 7.61
N VAL A 26 0.05 6.14 8.35
CA VAL A 26 0.01 7.56 7.94
C VAL A 26 0.87 7.79 6.69
N ALA A 27 2.08 7.24 6.66
CA ALA A 27 2.99 7.41 5.53
C ALA A 27 2.38 6.84 4.24
N TRP A 28 1.88 5.61 4.27
CA TRP A 28 1.28 4.96 3.10
C TRP A 28 -0.03 5.59 2.68
N TRP A 29 -0.84 6.11 3.61
CA TRP A 29 -2.01 6.91 3.26
C TRP A 29 -1.65 8.10 2.37
N VAL A 30 -0.63 8.86 2.76
CA VAL A 30 -0.19 10.04 2.02
C VAL A 30 0.46 9.63 0.69
N ILE A 31 1.37 8.67 0.74
CA ILE A 31 2.14 8.23 -0.43
C ILE A 31 1.23 7.64 -1.49
N THR A 32 0.38 6.68 -1.14
CA THR A 32 -0.46 5.97 -2.13
C THR A 32 -1.49 6.90 -2.77
N ARG A 33 -2.11 7.81 -2.00
CA ARG A 33 -3.04 8.81 -2.56
C ARG A 33 -2.34 9.80 -3.50
N THR A 34 -1.18 10.29 -3.09
CA THR A 34 -0.41 11.25 -3.89
C THR A 34 0.09 10.58 -5.17
N LEU A 35 0.68 9.40 -5.04
CA LEU A 35 1.21 8.64 -6.17
C LEU A 35 0.10 8.21 -7.13
N GLY A 36 -1.04 7.73 -6.61
CA GLY A 36 -2.21 7.38 -7.42
C GLY A 36 -2.73 8.57 -8.22
N ALA A 37 -2.84 9.75 -7.60
CA ALA A 37 -3.24 10.97 -8.29
C ALA A 37 -2.25 11.40 -9.39
N LEU A 38 -0.94 11.33 -9.12
CA LEU A 38 0.10 11.64 -10.10
C LEU A 38 0.09 10.66 -11.27
N ILE A 39 -0.10 9.35 -11.00
CA ILE A 39 -0.24 8.32 -12.02
C ILE A 39 -1.48 8.58 -12.86
N ALA A 40 -2.63 8.85 -12.24
CA ALA A 40 -3.88 9.15 -12.93
C ALA A 40 -3.74 10.37 -13.85
N GLN A 41 -3.15 11.46 -13.34
CA GLN A 41 -2.87 12.65 -14.13
C GLN A 41 -1.98 12.32 -15.34
N SER A 42 -0.88 11.58 -15.12
CA SER A 42 0.05 11.19 -16.18
C SER A 42 -0.63 10.29 -17.22
N PHE A 43 -1.46 9.34 -16.80
CA PHE A 43 -2.08 8.33 -17.65
C PHE A 43 -3.28 8.88 -18.43
N SER A 44 -3.94 9.92 -17.92
CA SER A 44 -5.15 10.51 -18.52
C SER A 44 -4.99 10.93 -19.99
N THR A 45 -3.77 11.30 -20.40
CA THR A 45 -3.44 11.81 -21.74
C THR A 45 -2.78 10.78 -22.66
N LYS A 46 -2.60 9.53 -22.20
CA LYS A 46 -1.85 8.52 -22.96
C LYS A 46 -2.74 7.88 -24.01
N ALA A 47 -2.24 7.77 -25.25
CA ALA A 47 -2.96 7.13 -26.35
C ALA A 47 -3.31 5.65 -26.10
N TRP A 48 -2.59 4.99 -25.19
CA TRP A 48 -2.83 3.60 -24.79
C TRP A 48 -3.73 3.46 -23.55
N ARG A 49 -4.21 4.56 -22.95
CA ARG A 49 -4.99 4.57 -21.71
C ARG A 49 -6.15 3.59 -21.74
N ASP A 50 -6.98 3.65 -22.78
CA ASP A 50 -8.21 2.84 -22.86
C ASP A 50 -7.92 1.36 -23.02
N ARG A 51 -6.85 1.01 -23.76
CA ARG A 51 -6.40 -0.38 -23.89
C ARG A 51 -5.90 -0.93 -22.57
N TRP A 52 -5.10 -0.14 -21.85
CA TRP A 52 -4.63 -0.51 -20.52
C TRP A 52 -5.79 -0.66 -19.54
N LEU A 53 -6.74 0.28 -19.54
CA LEU A 53 -7.92 0.22 -18.68
C LEU A 53 -8.77 -1.02 -19.00
N ALA A 54 -8.99 -1.36 -20.27
CA ALA A 54 -9.70 -2.58 -20.65
C ALA A 54 -9.02 -3.86 -20.12
N LEU A 55 -7.68 -3.91 -20.11
CA LEU A 55 -6.93 -5.04 -19.51
C LEU A 55 -7.11 -5.11 -18.00
N CYS A 56 -7.08 -3.96 -17.31
CA CYS A 56 -7.38 -3.88 -15.89
C CYS A 56 -8.80 -4.37 -15.59
N LYS A 57 -9.81 -3.93 -16.37
CA LYS A 57 -11.21 -4.35 -16.21
C LYS A 57 -11.33 -5.87 -16.32
N SER A 58 -10.80 -6.42 -17.42
CA SER A 58 -10.83 -7.85 -17.67
C SER A 58 -10.14 -8.66 -16.57
N THR A 59 -9.06 -8.14 -15.98
CA THR A 59 -8.34 -8.81 -14.90
C THR A 59 -9.16 -8.78 -13.62
N ASN A 60 -9.74 -7.64 -13.27
CA ASN A 60 -10.54 -7.49 -12.06
C ASN A 60 -11.79 -8.35 -12.06
N GLU A 61 -12.51 -8.38 -13.18
CA GLU A 61 -13.72 -9.19 -13.32
C GLU A 61 -13.38 -10.69 -13.26
N ARG A 62 -12.34 -11.13 -13.97
CA ARG A 62 -12.00 -12.55 -14.09
C ARG A 62 -11.32 -13.11 -12.84
N SER A 63 -10.38 -12.37 -12.26
CA SER A 63 -9.53 -12.87 -11.19
C SER A 63 -10.07 -12.55 -9.80
N TYR A 64 -10.79 -11.43 -9.66
CA TYR A 64 -11.23 -10.92 -8.35
C TYR A 64 -12.76 -10.79 -8.23
N GLY A 65 -13.52 -10.97 -9.31
CA GLY A 65 -14.97 -10.81 -9.30
C GLY A 65 -15.43 -9.37 -9.04
N VAL A 66 -14.58 -8.39 -9.32
CA VAL A 66 -14.88 -6.96 -9.12
C VAL A 66 -15.35 -6.35 -10.43
N PHE A 67 -16.56 -5.81 -10.43
CA PHE A 67 -17.22 -5.22 -11.59
C PHE A 67 -17.33 -3.70 -11.42
N PHE A 68 -17.20 -2.96 -12.53
CA PHE A 68 -17.29 -1.50 -12.54
C PHE A 68 -18.36 -1.03 -13.52
N ASP A 69 -19.30 -0.25 -12.99
CA ASP A 69 -20.35 0.43 -13.76
C ASP A 69 -19.89 1.81 -14.25
N ASP A 70 -18.92 2.43 -13.56
CA ASP A 70 -18.34 3.72 -13.91
C ASP A 70 -16.87 3.59 -14.34
N ASP A 71 -16.57 4.02 -15.56
CA ASP A 71 -15.21 4.02 -16.11
C ASP A 71 -14.29 5.01 -15.37
N VAL A 72 -14.84 6.08 -14.77
CA VAL A 72 -14.06 7.04 -13.98
C VAL A 72 -13.60 6.40 -12.67
N GLU A 73 -14.52 5.80 -11.92
CA GLU A 73 -14.20 5.00 -10.73
C GLU A 73 -13.18 3.91 -11.03
N HIS A 74 -13.39 3.16 -12.11
CA HIS A 74 -12.47 2.12 -12.53
C HIS A 74 -11.06 2.65 -12.85
N PHE A 75 -10.96 3.79 -13.55
CA PHE A 75 -9.67 4.42 -13.84
C PHE A 75 -8.93 4.85 -12.58
N HIS A 76 -9.64 5.46 -11.62
CA HIS A 76 -9.04 5.83 -10.33
C HIS A 76 -8.60 4.61 -9.52
N MET A 77 -9.39 3.53 -9.52
CA MET A 77 -8.99 2.29 -8.85
C MET A 77 -7.75 1.68 -9.52
N ALA A 78 -7.74 1.55 -10.84
CA ALA A 78 -6.62 0.94 -11.58
C ALA A 78 -5.30 1.70 -11.36
N THR A 79 -5.36 3.03 -11.30
CA THR A 79 -4.19 3.88 -11.05
C THR A 79 -3.75 3.84 -9.58
N ASN A 80 -4.69 3.76 -8.63
CA ASN A 80 -4.38 3.51 -7.22
C ASN A 80 -3.74 2.12 -7.00
N MET A 81 -4.14 1.09 -7.74
CA MET A 81 -3.53 -0.24 -7.63
C MET A 81 -2.06 -0.24 -8.06
N LEU A 82 -1.64 0.64 -8.96
CA LEU A 82 -0.21 0.82 -9.25
C LEU A 82 0.54 1.47 -8.08
N ALA A 83 -0.09 2.41 -7.37
CA ALA A 83 0.48 3.01 -6.17
C ALA A 83 0.59 2.00 -5.01
N VAL A 84 -0.41 1.12 -4.85
CA VAL A 84 -0.37 -0.03 -3.93
C VAL A 84 0.72 -1.02 -4.36
N GLY A 85 0.82 -1.34 -5.65
CA GLY A 85 1.91 -2.17 -6.18
C GLY A 85 3.30 -1.61 -5.88
N PHE A 86 3.47 -0.28 -5.94
CA PHE A 86 4.71 0.38 -5.51
C PHE A 86 4.96 0.20 -4.01
N GLN A 87 3.95 0.35 -3.16
CA GLN A 87 4.06 0.07 -1.73
C GLN A 87 4.52 -1.38 -1.47
N HIS A 88 3.91 -2.37 -2.12
CA HIS A 88 4.32 -3.77 -1.98
C HIS A 88 5.74 -4.01 -2.49
N ALA A 89 6.15 -3.34 -3.58
CA ALA A 89 7.51 -3.44 -4.08
C ALA A 89 8.52 -2.92 -3.05
N VAL A 90 8.23 -1.79 -2.39
CA VAL A 90 9.09 -1.25 -1.31
C VAL A 90 9.12 -2.18 -0.11
N GLY A 91 7.96 -2.62 0.40
CA GLY A 91 7.88 -3.54 1.53
C GLY A 91 8.60 -4.88 1.24
N GLY A 92 8.35 -5.45 0.07
CA GLY A 92 9.01 -6.67 -0.41
C GLY A 92 10.52 -6.50 -0.55
N ALA A 93 10.99 -5.37 -1.09
CA ALA A 93 12.42 -5.08 -1.23
C ALA A 93 13.14 -5.04 0.13
N LEU A 94 12.50 -4.49 1.17
CA LEU A 94 13.04 -4.48 2.53
C LEU A 94 13.13 -5.90 3.12
N CYS A 95 12.23 -6.81 2.73
CA CYS A 95 12.27 -8.21 3.14
C CYS A 95 13.32 -9.06 2.41
N LEU A 96 13.80 -8.62 1.24
CA LEU A 96 14.69 -9.42 0.38
C LEU A 96 15.95 -9.95 1.08
N PRO A 97 16.70 -9.17 1.88
CA PRO A 97 17.89 -9.71 2.55
C PRO A 97 17.56 -10.92 3.43
N SER A 98 16.49 -10.85 4.24
CA SER A 98 16.08 -11.99 5.06
C SER A 98 15.58 -13.17 4.20
N ALA A 99 14.82 -12.88 3.13
CA ALA A 99 14.29 -13.92 2.22
C ALA A 99 15.39 -14.66 1.45
N LEU A 100 16.51 -13.99 1.15
CA LEU A 100 17.70 -14.58 0.53
C LEU A 100 18.62 -15.31 1.52
N GLY A 101 18.24 -15.39 2.79
CA GLY A 101 18.96 -16.15 3.82
C GLY A 101 20.02 -15.35 4.59
N PHE A 102 20.09 -14.03 4.43
CA PHE A 102 21.00 -13.21 5.25
C PHE A 102 20.47 -13.12 6.70
N ALA A 103 21.22 -13.69 7.64
CA ALA A 103 20.87 -13.72 9.07
C ALA A 103 21.64 -12.67 9.87
N SER A 104 21.47 -11.39 9.55
CA SER A 104 22.08 -10.27 10.28
C SER A 104 21.03 -9.45 11.04
N PRO A 105 21.39 -8.75 12.13
CA PRO A 105 20.46 -7.86 12.82
C PRO A 105 19.81 -6.83 11.90
N LEU A 106 20.55 -6.31 10.92
CA LEU A 106 20.04 -5.38 9.93
C LEU A 106 19.05 -6.05 8.97
N ALA A 107 19.33 -7.27 8.49
CA ALA A 107 18.42 -8.00 7.61
C ALA A 107 17.06 -8.25 8.29
N PHE A 108 17.07 -8.62 9.57
CA PHE A 108 15.84 -8.78 10.35
C PHE A 108 15.13 -7.44 10.62
N ALA A 109 15.87 -6.37 10.89
CA ALA A 109 15.30 -5.03 11.04
C ALA A 109 14.58 -4.59 9.75
N LEU A 110 15.21 -4.76 8.59
CA LEU A 110 14.62 -4.44 7.29
C LEU A 110 13.39 -5.30 7.02
N ALA A 111 13.44 -6.61 7.29
CA ALA A 111 12.28 -7.47 7.11
C ALA A 111 11.09 -7.07 8.00
N ARG A 112 11.35 -6.62 9.25
CA ARG A 112 10.29 -6.08 10.12
C ARG A 112 9.71 -4.78 9.56
N HIS A 113 10.54 -3.85 9.08
CA HIS A 113 10.04 -2.65 8.39
C HIS A 113 9.22 -3.00 7.15
N GLY A 114 9.67 -3.95 6.34
CA GLY A 114 8.94 -4.43 5.17
C GLY A 114 7.59 -5.02 5.51
N ALA A 115 7.52 -5.87 6.55
CA ALA A 115 6.25 -6.40 7.06
C ALA A 115 5.34 -5.29 7.61
N LEU A 116 5.91 -4.30 8.30
CA LEU A 116 5.16 -3.16 8.81
C LEU A 116 4.63 -2.23 7.71
N CYS A 117 5.21 -2.23 6.51
CA CYS A 117 4.61 -1.53 5.37
C CYS A 117 3.24 -2.12 5.03
N GLU A 118 3.09 -3.44 5.07
CA GLU A 118 1.81 -4.15 4.84
C GLU A 118 0.83 -3.88 5.98
N VAL A 119 1.27 -4.08 7.22
CA VAL A 119 0.44 -3.85 8.41
C VAL A 119 -0.06 -2.41 8.47
N GLY A 120 0.80 -1.43 8.16
CA GLY A 120 0.41 -0.02 8.10
C GLY A 120 -0.65 0.24 7.04
N TRP A 121 -0.50 -0.34 5.85
CA TRP A 121 -1.50 -0.21 4.78
C TRP A 121 -2.86 -0.80 5.19
N GLU A 122 -2.89 -1.98 5.80
CA GLU A 122 -4.12 -2.61 6.30
C GLU A 122 -4.79 -1.78 7.42
N LEU A 123 -4.01 -1.26 8.37
CA LEU A 123 -4.53 -0.37 9.41
C LEU A 123 -5.17 0.89 8.81
N GLN A 124 -4.54 1.46 7.78
CA GLN A 124 -5.09 2.58 7.05
C GLN A 124 -6.37 2.20 6.30
N ASP A 125 -6.41 1.07 5.60
CA ASP A 125 -7.60 0.63 4.86
C ASP A 125 -8.79 0.43 5.81
N VAL A 126 -8.57 -0.23 6.94
CA VAL A 126 -9.57 -0.39 8.01
C VAL A 126 -10.07 0.97 8.50
N ALA A 127 -9.17 1.92 8.78
CA ALA A 127 -9.56 3.25 9.24
C ALA A 127 -10.41 4.02 8.20
N VAL A 128 -10.05 3.93 6.92
CA VAL A 128 -10.82 4.54 5.82
C VAL A 128 -12.20 3.90 5.71
N ARG A 129 -12.30 2.56 5.73
CA ARG A 129 -13.58 1.85 5.66
C ARG A 129 -14.49 2.13 6.85
N LEU A 130 -13.94 2.15 8.06
CA LEU A 130 -14.69 2.52 9.27
C LEU A 130 -15.23 3.95 9.16
N THR A 131 -14.44 4.88 8.63
CA THR A 131 -14.89 6.26 8.40
C THR A 131 -16.02 6.31 7.37
N GLN A 132 -15.93 5.55 6.28
CA GLN A 132 -17.01 5.45 5.28
C GLN A 132 -18.30 4.90 5.91
N LEU A 133 -18.22 3.83 6.70
CA LEU A 133 -19.38 3.23 7.36
C LEU A 133 -20.04 4.16 8.39
N LEU A 134 -19.23 4.89 9.18
CA LEU A 134 -19.75 5.75 10.25
C LEU A 134 -20.32 7.07 9.73
N PHE A 135 -19.78 7.59 8.62
CA PHE A 135 -20.13 8.93 8.12
C PHE A 135 -20.81 8.91 6.74
N GLY A 136 -21.29 7.75 6.27
CA GLY A 136 -22.06 7.62 5.03
C GLY A 136 -21.24 7.83 3.75
N GLY A 137 -19.95 7.51 3.79
CA GLY A 137 -19.16 7.37 2.56
C GLY A 137 -19.70 6.21 1.72
N LYS A 138 -19.63 6.33 0.38
CA LYS A 138 -19.93 5.18 -0.49
C LYS A 138 -18.96 4.05 -0.15
N VAL A 139 -19.52 2.87 0.18
CA VAL A 139 -18.81 1.60 0.36
C VAL A 139 -18.64 0.95 -1.00
#